data_AF-A0A2H9UPK9-F1
#
_entry.id   AF-A0A2H9UPK9-F1
#
_cell.length_a   1.000
_cell.length_b   1.000
_cell.length_c   1.000
_cell.angle_alpha   90.00
_cell.angle_beta   90.00
_cell.angle_gamma   90.00
#
_symmetry.space_group_name_H-M   'P 1'
#
loop_
_entity.id
_entity.type
_entity.pdbx_description
1 polymer ?
#
loop_
_entity_poly.entity_id
_entity_poly.type
_entity_poly.pdbx_seq_one_letter_code
_entity_poly.pdbx_strand_id
1 'polypeptide(L)' 'MIRQEVTAALKQHYESHNDALLNIAQICESIPGMTRYRFKKLEAKAKLNNLQGRYSLNAVKVALHLDS' A
#
# COMPACT_ATOMS: atom_id res chain seq x y z
N MET A 1 7.36 23.35 -7.49
CA MET A 1 6.07 22.84 -8.00
C MET A 1 6.10 21.36 -8.39
N ILE A 2 7.03 20.53 -7.86
CA ILE A 2 7.28 19.17 -8.39
C ILE A 2 6.54 18.06 -7.59
N ARG A 3 6.21 18.29 -6.31
CA ARG A 3 5.60 17.25 -5.45
C ARG A 3 4.15 16.88 -5.82
N GLN A 4 3.38 17.81 -6.38
CA GLN A 4 1.97 17.58 -6.68
C GLN A 4 1.80 16.72 -7.94
N GLU A 5 2.63 16.94 -8.96
CA GLU A 5 2.58 16.22 -10.23
C GLU A 5 2.90 14.73 -10.06
N VAL A 6 3.94 14.41 -9.28
CA VAL A 6 4.33 13.02 -9.00
C VAL A 6 3.23 12.27 -8.25
N THR A 7 2.59 12.92 -7.28
CA THR A 7 1.48 12.33 -6.52
C THR A 7 0.25 12.08 -7.40
N ALA A 8 -0.05 13.01 -8.31
CA ALA A 8 -1.16 12.88 -9.26
C ALA A 8 -0.93 11.74 -10.27
N ALA A 9 0.28 11.61 -10.81
CA ALA A 9 0.65 10.53 -11.73
C ALA A 9 0.57 9.16 -11.06
N LEU A 10 1.05 9.04 -9.81
CA LEU A 10 0.91 7.80 -9.02
C LEU A 10 -0.56 7.47 -8.75
N LYS A 11 -1.38 8.45 -8.36
CA LYS A 11 -2.81 8.25 -8.12
C LYS A 11 -3.53 7.76 -9.37
N GLN A 12 -3.28 8.37 -10.53
CA GLN A 12 -3.83 7.92 -11.82
C GLN A 12 -3.36 6.51 -12.20
N HIS A 13 -2.09 6.17 -11.90
CA HIS A 13 -1.58 4.82 -12.13
C HIS A 13 -2.37 3.78 -11.32
N TYR A 14 -2.66 4.03 -10.04
CA TYR A 14 -3.45 3.11 -9.22
C TYR A 14 -4.94 3.09 -9.59
N GLU A 15 -5.53 4.25 -9.92
CA GLU A 15 -6.93 4.34 -10.38
C GLU A 15 -7.16 3.58 -11.69
N SER A 16 -6.21 3.64 -12.63
CA SER A 16 -6.28 2.89 -13.89
C SER A 16 -6.13 1.38 -13.72
N HIS A 17 -5.47 0.92 -12.66
CA HIS A 17 -5.31 -0.50 -12.32
C HIS A 17 -6.37 -1.02 -11.34
N ASN A 18 -7.39 -0.22 -11.05
CA ASN A 18 -8.47 -0.56 -10.12
C ASN A 18 -7.96 -0.92 -8.70
N ASP A 19 -6.84 -0.32 -8.30
CA ASP A 19 -6.18 -0.62 -7.04
C ASP A 19 -6.58 0.36 -5.94
N ALA A 20 -6.96 -0.19 -4.79
CA ALA A 20 -7.40 0.60 -3.65
C ALA A 20 -6.21 1.16 -2.88
N LEU A 21 -6.10 2.49 -2.82
CA LEU A 21 -5.16 3.18 -1.93
C LEU A 21 -5.75 3.35 -0.54
N LEU A 22 -5.32 2.51 0.38
CA LEU A 22 -5.86 2.39 1.73
C LEU A 22 -4.82 2.83 2.77
N ASN A 23 -5.29 3.39 3.88
CA ASN A 23 -4.44 3.61 5.04
C ASN A 23 -4.18 2.29 5.78
N ILE A 24 -3.23 2.29 6.72
CA ILE A 24 -2.83 1.08 7.46
C ILE A 24 -4.01 0.43 8.20
N ALA A 25 -4.93 1.22 8.78
CA ALA A 25 -6.07 0.67 9.51
C ALA A 25 -7.00 -0.11 8.56
N GLN A 26 -7.36 0.51 7.44
CA GLN A 26 -8.18 -0.11 6.39
C GLN A 26 -7.52 -1.37 5.80
N ILE A 27 -6.20 -1.39 5.67
CA ILE A 27 -5.45 -2.58 5.23
C ILE A 27 -5.56 -3.71 6.25
N CYS A 28 -5.41 -3.39 7.55
CA CYS A 28 -5.55 -4.38 8.61
C CYS A 28 -6.98 -4.95 8.69
N GLU A 29 -7.99 -4.13 8.42
CA GLU A 29 -9.40 -4.57 8.33
C GLU A 29 -9.66 -5.44 7.09
N SER A 30 -9.03 -5.10 5.96
CA SER A 30 -9.25 -5.78 4.67
C SER A 30 -8.53 -7.12 4.55
N ILE A 31 -7.49 -7.37 5.35
CA ILE A 31 -6.66 -8.57 5.27
C ILE A 31 -6.76 -9.33 6.60
N PRO A 32 -7.43 -10.50 6.62
CA PRO A 32 -7.55 -11.31 7.83
C PRO A 32 -6.19 -11.63 8.47
N GLY A 33 -6.06 -11.43 9.78
CA GLY A 33 -4.83 -11.69 10.52
C GLY A 33 -3.71 -10.67 10.29
N MET A 34 -3.97 -9.59 9.55
CA MET A 34 -3.06 -8.46 9.44
C MET A 34 -3.18 -7.57 10.66
N THR A 35 -2.05 -7.35 11.34
CA THR A 35 -1.93 -6.38 12.43
C THR A 35 -1.03 -5.23 11.98
N ARG A 36 -1.12 -4.07 12.63
CA ARG A 36 -0.20 -2.95 12.37
C ARG A 36 1.26 -3.37 12.49
N TYR A 37 1.59 -4.23 13.45
CA TYR A 37 2.94 -4.75 13.63
C TYR A 37 3.39 -5.59 12.43
N ARG A 38 2.57 -6.56 11.99
CA ARG A 38 2.87 -7.40 10.81
C ARG A 38 2.99 -6.55 9.55
N PHE A 39 2.09 -5.59 9.37
CA PHE A 39 2.14 -4.63 8.28
C PHE A 39 3.46 -3.85 8.29
N LYS A 40 3.89 -3.28 9.42
CA LYS A 40 5.14 -2.51 9.50
C LYS A 40 6.37 -3.34 9.18
N LYS A 41 6.39 -4.61 9.62
CA LYS A 41 7.47 -5.55 9.26
C LYS A 41 7.48 -5.81 7.75
N LEU A 42 6.31 -6.05 7.16
CA LEU A 42 6.17 -6.27 5.73
C LEU A 42 6.52 -5.03 4.90
N GLU A 43 6.07 -3.85 5.32
CA GLU A 43 6.39 -2.55 4.70
C GLU A 43 7.90 -2.37 4.59
N ALA A 44 8.64 -2.62 5.66
CA ALA A 44 10.09 -2.53 5.67
C ALA A 44 10.75 -3.60 4.79
N LYS A 45 10.29 -4.86 4.86
CA LYS A 45 10.87 -5.98 4.11
C LYS A 45 10.64 -5.84 2.60
N ALA A 46 9.41 -5.53 2.19
CA ALA A 46 9.00 -5.44 0.80
C ALA A 46 9.17 -4.02 0.20
N LYS A 47 9.63 -3.05 1.00
CA LYS A 47 9.81 -1.64 0.60
C LYS A 47 8.53 -1.06 -0.03
N LEU A 48 7.40 -1.25 0.63
CA LEU A 48 6.11 -0.80 0.12
C LEU A 48 6.08 0.72 -0.03
N ASN A 49 5.58 1.19 -1.17
CA ASN A 49 5.49 2.62 -1.46
C ASN A 49 4.41 3.28 -0.59
N ASN A 50 4.84 4.25 0.21
CA ASN A 50 3.96 5.10 1.01
C ASN A 50 3.56 6.35 0.21
N LEU A 51 2.27 6.48 -0.07
CA LEU A 51 1.69 7.63 -0.73
C LEU A 51 0.81 8.38 0.27
N GLN A 52 1.43 9.35 0.96
CA GLN A 52 0.75 10.21 1.94
C GLN A 52 0.01 9.43 3.05
N GLY A 53 0.64 8.37 3.56
CA GLY A 53 0.08 7.48 4.58
C GLY A 53 -0.86 6.40 4.04
N ARG A 54 -0.95 6.25 2.72
CA ARG A 54 -1.72 5.21 2.04
C ARG A 54 -0.82 4.28 1.23
N TYR A 55 -1.30 3.07 1.04
CA TYR A 55 -0.59 2.01 0.33
C TYR A 55 -1.57 1.30 -0.61
N SER A 56 -1.02 0.78 -1.70
CA SER A 56 -1.74 -0.10 -2.61
C SER A 56 -2.12 -1.40 -1.91
N LEU A 57 -3.41 -1.74 -1.89
CA LEU A 57 -3.88 -3.00 -1.33
C LEU A 57 -3.32 -4.19 -2.09
N ASN A 58 -3.21 -4.10 -3.41
CA ASN A 58 -2.63 -5.18 -4.23
C ASN A 58 -1.14 -5.39 -3.93
N ALA A 59 -0.36 -4.32 -3.81
CA ALA A 59 1.06 -4.43 -3.46
C ALA A 59 1.26 -5.11 -2.10
N VAL A 60 0.40 -4.80 -1.12
CA VAL A 60 0.42 -5.47 0.20
C VAL A 60 0.10 -6.96 0.06
N LYS A 61 -0.93 -7.33 -0.70
CA LYS A 61 -1.31 -8.74 -0.92
C LYS A 61 -0.20 -9.52 -1.62
N VAL A 62 0.42 -8.95 -2.65
CA VAL A 62 1.56 -9.56 -3.35
C VAL A 62 2.74 -9.74 -2.39
N ALA A 63 3.08 -8.72 -1.62
CA ALA A 63 4.17 -8.80 -0.64
C ALA A 63 3.91 -9.88 0.42
N LEU A 64 2.69 -10.03 0.92
CA LEU A 64 2.32 -11.10 1.84
C LEU A 64 2.52 -12.49 1.24
N HIS A 65 2.11 -12.67 -0.01
CA HIS A 65 2.25 -13.95 -0.70
C HIS A 65 3.73 -14.33 -0.88
N LEU A 66 4.61 -13.35 -1.11
CA LEU A 66 6.05 -13.54 -1.23
C LEU A 66 6.80 -13.64 0.11
N ASP A 67 6.17 -13.27 1.23
CA ASP A 67 6.72 -13.39 2.59
C ASP A 67 6.50 -14.79 3.21
N SER A 68 5.72 -15.64 2.53
CA SER A 68 5.31 -16.98 2.97
C SER A 68 6.36 -18.06 2.71
#